data_AF-A0A2V9LBF9-F1
#
_entry.id   AF-A0A2V9LBF9-F1
#
_cell.length_a   1.000
_cell.length_b   1.000
_cell.length_c   1.000
_cell.angle_alpha   90.00
_cell.angle_beta   90.00
_cell.angle_gamma   90.00
#
_symmetry.space_group_name_H-M   'P 1'
#
loop_
_entity.id
_entity.type
_entity.pdbx_description
1 polymer ?
#
loop_
_entity_poly.entity_id
_entity_poly.type
_entity_poly.pdbx_seq_one_letter_code
_entity_poly.pdbx_strand_id
1 'polypeptide(L)'
;MTRAPSAVPRPCLSFLFAPSLRIGPRFLSFLVVALGAGVPLAADTIYQASARGKPVIIQRDAIVVKEDSSLLVYKHFDLKEQRVAKVFLYKTSLPYSVETSSPGARQQIVETWKRFGYKATLVDDAGKSTHVFDVFLDFFPPGGRGSLLESVPARTTLPLLIEGGGADELEFSKIDRLEVQGTRLKVTQRDGQTIVGQFLMPTDKPAEVRVLGITDHYDPASADVFDFSLPLARLKEIRFE
;
A
#
# COMPACT_ATOMS: atom_id res chain seq x y z
N MET A 1 -68.26 64.50 3.19
CA MET A 1 -67.35 63.82 4.13
C MET A 1 -65.92 64.00 3.62
N THR A 2 -65.28 65.11 3.96
CA THR A 2 -64.34 65.34 5.08
C THR A 2 -62.86 65.10 4.73
N ARG A 3 -62.15 66.24 4.64
CA ARG A 3 -60.71 66.49 4.90
C ARG A 3 -59.64 65.96 3.94
N ALA A 4 -59.06 66.91 3.20
CA ALA A 4 -57.60 67.09 3.12
C ALA A 4 -57.03 67.34 4.55
N PRO A 5 -55.71 67.19 4.85
CA PRO A 5 -54.74 68.16 4.31
C PRO A 5 -53.25 67.73 4.24
N SER A 6 -52.45 68.66 3.68
CA SER A 6 -51.17 69.17 4.23
C SER A 6 -49.96 68.21 4.25
N ALA A 7 -48.96 68.32 3.37
CA ALA A 7 -48.01 69.43 3.15
C ALA A 7 -47.03 69.74 4.31
N VAL A 8 -45.76 69.29 4.14
CA VAL A 8 -44.48 70.06 4.30
C VAL A 8 -44.02 70.41 5.75
N PRO A 9 -42.73 70.72 6.13
CA PRO A 9 -41.35 70.50 5.60
C PRO A 9 -40.23 70.05 6.62
N ARG A 10 -39.03 69.66 6.09
CA ARG A 10 -37.61 69.99 6.49
C ARG A 10 -37.06 69.58 7.89
N PRO A 11 -35.73 69.62 8.15
CA PRO A 11 -34.53 69.74 7.28
C PRO A 11 -33.37 68.75 7.63
N CYS A 12 -32.26 68.89 6.90
CA CYS A 12 -30.87 68.56 7.28
C CYS A 12 -30.48 67.09 7.47
N LEU A 13 -29.78 66.52 6.49
CA LEU A 13 -28.31 66.63 6.54
C LEU A 13 -27.69 66.46 5.16
N SER A 14 -26.71 67.32 4.96
CA SER A 14 -25.76 67.49 3.88
C SER A 14 -25.06 66.19 3.44
N PHE A 15 -24.83 66.11 2.12
CA PHE A 15 -23.57 65.72 1.46
C PHE A 15 -22.80 64.53 2.07
N LEU A 16 -22.59 63.43 1.35
CA LEU A 16 -21.69 63.44 0.20
C LEU A 16 -22.07 62.34 -0.81
N PHE A 17 -22.00 62.76 -2.07
CA PHE A 17 -22.17 61.97 -3.27
C PHE A 17 -21.19 60.79 -3.34
N ALA A 18 -21.75 59.61 -3.59
CA ALA A 18 -21.08 58.52 -4.28
C ALA A 18 -20.79 58.93 -5.73
N PRO A 19 -19.69 58.43 -6.35
CA PRO A 19 -19.65 58.23 -7.78
C PRO A 19 -20.16 56.81 -8.11
N SER A 20 -21.38 56.80 -8.62
CA SER A 20 -21.84 56.06 -9.81
C SER A 20 -21.15 54.74 -10.19
N LEU A 21 -21.86 53.66 -9.89
CA LEU A 21 -21.86 52.38 -10.60
C LEU A 21 -22.36 52.56 -12.05
N ARG A 22 -21.56 52.15 -13.04
CA ARG A 22 -21.94 51.48 -14.31
C ARG A 22 -20.65 50.79 -14.79
N ILE A 23 -20.59 49.55 -15.26
CA ILE A 23 -21.21 48.92 -16.43
C ILE A 23 -20.92 47.42 -16.24
N GLY A 24 -21.91 46.53 -16.12
CA GLY A 24 -22.29 45.65 -17.23
C GLY A 24 -21.85 44.19 -16.99
N PRO A 25 -22.58 43.21 -17.55
CA PRO A 25 -22.76 41.89 -16.96
C PRO A 25 -21.79 40.86 -17.55
N ARG A 26 -21.24 39.98 -16.71
CA ARG A 26 -20.87 38.60 -17.08
C ARG A 26 -20.46 37.83 -15.83
N PHE A 27 -21.21 36.76 -15.58
CA PHE A 27 -20.84 35.66 -14.70
C PHE A 27 -19.36 35.33 -14.88
N LEU A 28 -18.59 35.39 -13.80
CA LEU A 28 -17.28 34.76 -13.74
C LEU A 28 -17.11 34.08 -12.38
N SER A 29 -17.82 32.95 -12.25
CA SER A 29 -17.34 31.83 -11.45
C SER A 29 -16.03 31.33 -12.08
N PHE A 30 -14.89 31.62 -11.44
CA PHE A 30 -13.68 30.82 -11.57
C PHE A 30 -13.25 30.55 -10.13
N LEU A 31 -13.69 29.44 -9.55
CA LEU A 31 -12.94 28.19 -9.56
C LEU A 31 -11.43 28.48 -9.48
N VAL A 32 -10.97 28.68 -8.24
CA VAL A 32 -9.56 28.51 -7.91
C VAL A 32 -9.22 27.06 -8.26
N VAL A 33 -8.73 26.85 -9.47
CA VAL A 33 -8.06 25.62 -9.86
C VAL A 33 -6.83 25.57 -8.98
N ALA A 34 -6.93 24.81 -7.89
CA ALA A 34 -5.77 24.27 -7.23
C ALA A 34 -5.02 23.46 -8.30
N LEU A 35 -4.04 24.10 -8.92
CA LEU A 35 -2.96 23.42 -9.62
C LEU A 35 -2.26 22.57 -8.58
N GLY A 36 -2.79 21.37 -8.36
CA GLY A 36 -2.04 20.26 -7.83
C GLY A 36 -0.92 20.01 -8.80
N ALA A 37 0.20 20.70 -8.62
CA ALA A 37 1.49 20.13 -8.94
C ALA A 37 1.54 18.86 -8.09
N GLY A 38 1.12 17.74 -8.66
CA GLY A 38 1.44 16.43 -8.13
C GLY A 38 2.94 16.40 -8.04
N VAL A 39 3.48 16.63 -6.84
CA VAL A 39 4.88 16.38 -6.56
C VAL A 39 5.08 14.95 -7.05
N PRO A 40 5.97 14.70 -8.04
CA PRO A 40 6.23 13.34 -8.44
C PRO A 40 6.65 12.64 -7.16
N LEU A 41 5.81 11.72 -6.69
CA LEU A 41 6.20 10.74 -5.71
C LEU A 41 7.38 10.06 -6.37
N ALA A 42 8.56 10.36 -5.86
CA ALA A 42 9.80 9.86 -6.38
C ALA A 42 10.54 9.38 -5.16
N ALA A 43 10.30 8.11 -4.80
CA ALA A 43 11.37 7.37 -4.15
C ALA A 43 12.51 7.17 -5.17
N ASP A 44 13.39 6.23 -4.93
CA ASP A 44 14.54 6.07 -5.80
C ASP A 44 14.12 5.71 -7.23
N THR A 45 14.82 6.29 -8.20
CA THR A 45 14.66 5.96 -9.63
C THR A 45 15.91 5.27 -10.14
N ILE A 46 15.71 4.14 -10.83
CA ILE A 46 16.79 3.32 -11.36
C ILE A 46 16.80 3.47 -12.87
N TYR A 47 17.97 3.78 -13.41
CA TYR A 47 18.22 3.93 -14.83
C TYR A 47 19.22 2.87 -15.31
N GLN A 48 19.09 2.45 -16.56
CA GLN A 48 20.07 1.66 -17.29
C GLN A 48 20.48 2.39 -18.56
N ALA A 49 21.77 2.37 -18.90
CA ALA A 49 22.22 2.89 -20.19
C ALA A 49 21.73 1.98 -21.34
N SER A 50 21.12 2.58 -22.36
CA SER A 50 20.82 1.89 -23.63
C SER A 50 22.10 1.61 -24.43
N ALA A 51 22.00 0.80 -25.48
CA ALA A 51 23.11 0.54 -26.41
C ALA A 51 23.67 1.81 -27.09
N ARG A 52 22.95 2.94 -27.04
CA ARG A 52 23.39 4.25 -27.55
C ARG A 52 23.89 5.19 -26.44
N GLY A 53 24.07 4.68 -25.23
CA GLY A 53 24.53 5.46 -24.07
C GLY A 53 23.49 6.37 -23.42
N LYS A 54 22.23 6.35 -23.87
CA LYS A 54 21.15 7.15 -23.26
C LYS A 54 20.57 6.45 -22.02
N PRO A 55 20.34 7.15 -20.90
CA PRO A 55 19.70 6.56 -19.73
C PRO A 55 18.23 6.25 -20.01
N VAL A 56 17.78 5.05 -19.65
CA VAL A 56 16.41 4.58 -19.74
C VAL A 56 15.96 4.19 -18.33
N ILE A 57 14.80 4.67 -17.92
CA ILE A 57 14.22 4.32 -16.61
C ILE A 57 13.76 2.87 -16.65
N ILE A 58 14.32 2.05 -15.77
CA ILE A 58 13.92 0.65 -15.61
C ILE A 58 12.98 0.46 -14.43
N GLN A 59 13.07 1.33 -13.41
CA GLN A 59 12.20 1.31 -12.25
C GLN A 59 12.04 2.72 -11.67
N ARG A 60 10.81 3.06 -11.29
CA ARG A 60 10.48 4.23 -10.46
C ARG A 60 9.91 3.75 -9.11
N ASP A 61 9.81 4.65 -8.15
CA ASP A 61 9.11 4.38 -6.89
C ASP A 61 9.70 3.19 -6.12
N ALA A 62 11.03 3.06 -6.21
CA ALA A 62 11.78 2.00 -5.55
C ALA A 62 12.47 2.52 -4.28
N ILE A 63 12.90 1.59 -3.44
CA ILE A 63 13.85 1.89 -2.37
C ILE A 63 15.06 0.98 -2.56
N VAL A 64 16.18 1.56 -2.99
CA VAL A 64 17.46 0.88 -3.13
C VAL A 64 18.04 0.63 -1.73
N VAL A 65 18.29 -0.64 -1.43
CA VAL A 65 18.79 -1.10 -0.13
C VAL A 65 20.24 -1.58 -0.20
N LYS A 66 20.74 -1.92 -1.39
CA LYS A 66 22.14 -2.29 -1.60
C LYS A 66 22.57 -1.94 -3.01
N GLU A 67 23.74 -1.33 -3.14
CA GLU A 67 24.42 -1.13 -4.41
C GLU A 67 25.91 -1.46 -4.25
N ASP A 68 26.41 -2.41 -5.04
CA ASP A 68 27.83 -2.73 -5.13
C ASP A 68 28.29 -2.78 -6.61
N SER A 69 29.54 -3.20 -6.85
CA SER A 69 30.10 -3.27 -8.21
C SER A 69 29.45 -4.32 -9.11
N SER A 70 28.73 -5.28 -8.53
CA SER A 70 28.17 -6.46 -9.20
C SER A 70 26.65 -6.57 -9.11
N LEU A 71 26.03 -5.87 -8.16
CA LEU A 71 24.64 -6.08 -7.77
C LEU A 71 23.99 -4.76 -7.33
N LEU A 72 22.75 -4.58 -7.76
CA LEU A 72 21.81 -3.58 -7.25
C LEU A 72 20.59 -4.30 -6.67
N VAL A 73 20.25 -4.01 -5.43
CA VAL A 73 19.08 -4.58 -4.74
C VAL A 73 18.14 -3.45 -4.35
N TYR A 74 16.88 -3.58 -4.73
CA TYR A 74 15.84 -2.62 -4.41
C TYR A 74 14.52 -3.28 -4.05
N LYS A 75 13.66 -2.50 -3.40
CA LYS A 75 12.29 -2.86 -3.05
C LYS A 75 11.33 -2.02 -3.89
N HIS A 76 10.23 -2.59 -4.36
CA HIS A 76 9.15 -1.85 -5.01
C HIS A 76 7.82 -2.55 -4.77
N PHE A 77 6.70 -1.84 -4.95
CA PHE A 77 5.39 -2.49 -4.98
C PHE A 77 5.18 -3.16 -6.33
N ASP A 78 4.91 -4.46 -6.33
CA ASP A 78 4.52 -5.20 -7.52
C ASP A 78 2.99 -5.26 -7.59
N LEU A 79 2.41 -4.61 -8.61
CA LEU A 79 0.96 -4.56 -8.80
C LEU A 79 0.33 -5.90 -9.15
N LYS A 80 1.09 -6.79 -9.82
CA LYS A 80 0.61 -8.11 -10.21
C LYS A 80 0.57 -9.03 -8.99
N GLU A 81 1.58 -8.96 -8.13
CA GLU A 81 1.64 -9.75 -6.90
C GLU A 81 0.90 -9.10 -5.72
N GLN A 82 0.53 -7.82 -5.85
CA GLN A 82 -0.12 -6.99 -4.84
C GLN A 82 0.64 -6.96 -3.50
N ARG A 83 1.97 -6.89 -3.60
CA ARG A 83 2.86 -6.83 -2.44
C ARG A 83 4.13 -6.07 -2.76
N VAL A 84 4.89 -5.70 -1.74
CA VAL A 84 6.27 -5.23 -1.92
C VAL A 84 7.18 -6.42 -2.25
N ALA A 85 7.92 -6.31 -3.35
CA ALA A 85 8.90 -7.28 -3.80
C ALA A 85 10.33 -6.73 -3.66
N LYS A 86 11.27 -7.64 -3.41
CA LYS A 86 12.71 -7.38 -3.40
C LYS A 86 13.32 -7.91 -4.69
N VAL A 87 13.98 -7.05 -5.44
CA VAL A 87 14.55 -7.37 -6.75
C VAL A 87 16.08 -7.30 -6.69
N PHE A 88 16.72 -8.29 -7.31
CA PHE A 88 18.16 -8.39 -7.46
C PHE A 88 18.52 -8.16 -8.93
N LEU A 89 19.22 -7.06 -9.22
CA LEU A 89 19.74 -6.74 -10.54
C LEU A 89 21.25 -6.93 -10.56
N TYR A 90 21.71 -7.98 -11.23
CA TYR A 90 23.13 -8.17 -11.49
C TYR A 90 23.60 -7.13 -12.52
N LYS A 91 24.68 -6.42 -12.17
CA LYS A 91 25.35 -5.45 -13.03
C LYS A 91 26.00 -6.21 -14.19
N THR A 92 25.41 -6.11 -15.37
CA THR A 92 25.90 -6.70 -16.61
C THR A 92 26.68 -5.66 -17.43
N SER A 93 26.83 -5.87 -18.74
CA SER A 93 27.60 -5.01 -19.64
C SER A 93 27.10 -3.57 -19.75
N LEU A 94 25.84 -3.29 -19.37
CA LEU A 94 25.27 -1.95 -19.40
C LEU A 94 25.22 -1.37 -17.98
N PRO A 95 25.81 -0.18 -17.74
CA PRO A 95 25.84 0.43 -16.42
C PRO A 95 24.44 0.85 -15.98
N TYR A 96 24.20 0.71 -14.67
CA TYR A 96 23.04 1.27 -13.99
C TYR A 96 23.44 2.54 -13.25
N SER A 97 22.49 3.46 -13.10
CA SER A 97 22.64 4.63 -12.22
C SER A 97 21.38 4.77 -11.37
N VAL A 98 21.57 5.13 -10.10
CA VAL A 98 20.49 5.34 -9.14
C VAL A 98 20.39 6.82 -8.80
N GLU A 99 19.19 7.37 -8.89
CA GLU A 99 18.85 8.65 -8.31
C GLU A 99 18.15 8.37 -6.98
N THR A 100 18.86 8.55 -5.87
CA THR A 100 18.33 8.28 -4.53
C THR A 100 17.54 9.47 -4.00
N SER A 101 16.40 9.17 -3.41
CA SER A 101 15.50 10.18 -2.88
C SER A 101 15.74 10.43 -1.39
N SER A 102 15.18 11.53 -0.88
CA SER A 102 15.26 11.86 0.53
C SER A 102 14.59 10.81 1.41
N PRO A 103 14.99 10.68 2.70
CA PRO A 103 14.32 9.79 3.65
C PRO A 103 12.80 10.03 3.73
N GLY A 104 12.36 11.30 3.66
CA GLY A 104 10.94 11.65 3.65
C GLY A 104 10.18 11.12 2.43
N ALA A 105 10.79 11.17 1.24
CA ALA A 105 10.19 10.61 0.02
C ALA A 105 10.12 9.07 0.07
N ARG A 106 11.16 8.42 0.63
CA ARG A 106 11.15 6.97 0.89
C ARG A 106 10.09 6.56 1.91
N GLN A 107 9.85 7.38 2.94
CA GLN A 107 8.73 7.15 3.86
C GLN A 107 7.38 7.28 3.12
N GLN A 108 7.24 8.29 2.26
CA GLN A 108 5.99 8.52 1.53
C GLN A 108 5.64 7.38 0.57
N ILE A 109 6.64 6.72 -0.03
CA ILE A 109 6.36 5.52 -0.84
C ILE A 109 5.95 4.32 0.02
N VAL A 110 6.49 4.16 1.23
CA VAL A 110 6.01 3.15 2.18
C VAL A 110 4.54 3.39 2.54
N GLU A 111 4.13 4.64 2.79
CA GLU A 111 2.71 4.97 3.01
C GLU A 111 1.83 4.68 1.77
N THR A 112 2.43 4.63 0.59
CA THR A 112 1.75 4.19 -0.63
C THR A 112 1.61 2.68 -0.68
N TRP A 113 2.67 1.93 -0.32
CA TRP A 113 2.62 0.46 -0.20
C TRP A 113 1.57 0.02 0.83
N LYS A 114 1.53 0.67 2.00
CA LYS A 114 0.52 0.43 3.04
C LYS A 114 -0.92 0.60 2.54
N ARG A 115 -1.14 1.43 1.51
CA ARG A 115 -2.48 1.68 0.93
C ARG A 115 -2.89 0.64 -0.10
N PHE A 116 -1.94 0.10 -0.86
CA PHE A 116 -2.21 -0.84 -1.95
C PHE A 116 -2.13 -2.31 -1.53
N GLY A 117 -1.25 -2.64 -0.59
CA GLY A 117 -1.12 -3.99 -0.07
C GLY A 117 -2.30 -4.38 0.83
N TYR A 118 -2.46 -5.69 1.04
CA TYR A 118 -3.47 -6.22 1.96
C TYR A 118 -3.20 -5.76 3.39
N LYS A 119 -4.26 -5.47 4.13
CA LYS A 119 -4.18 -5.09 5.54
C LYS A 119 -4.89 -6.11 6.38
N ALA A 120 -4.33 -6.37 7.55
CA ALA A 120 -4.98 -7.23 8.50
C ALA A 120 -4.65 -6.85 9.95
N THR A 121 -5.55 -7.20 10.85
CA THR A 121 -5.24 -7.34 12.26
C THR A 121 -5.02 -8.82 12.56
N LEU A 122 -3.85 -9.14 13.10
CA LEU A 122 -3.45 -10.48 13.48
C LEU A 122 -3.50 -10.63 14.99
N VAL A 123 -4.10 -11.71 15.47
CA VAL A 123 -4.16 -12.06 16.89
C VAL A 123 -3.31 -13.31 17.08
N ASP A 124 -2.26 -13.21 17.89
CA ASP A 124 -1.43 -14.37 18.23
C ASP A 124 -2.08 -15.28 19.29
N ASP A 125 -1.45 -16.42 19.58
CA ASP A 125 -1.92 -17.37 20.57
C ASP A 125 -1.90 -16.85 22.02
N ALA A 126 -1.12 -15.79 22.28
CA ALA A 126 -1.14 -15.04 23.54
C ALA A 126 -2.25 -13.97 23.59
N GLY A 127 -2.98 -13.76 22.49
CA GLY A 127 -4.05 -12.77 22.37
C GLY A 127 -3.58 -11.36 22.02
N LYS A 128 -2.29 -11.15 21.73
CA LYS A 128 -1.77 -9.85 21.28
C LYS A 128 -2.28 -9.58 19.87
N SER A 129 -2.91 -8.42 19.69
CA SER A 129 -3.33 -7.92 18.39
C SER A 129 -2.24 -7.05 17.78
N THR A 130 -1.90 -7.29 16.52
CA THR A 130 -0.95 -6.49 15.75
C THR A 130 -1.58 -6.11 14.41
N HIS A 131 -1.58 -4.81 14.10
CA HIS A 131 -2.01 -4.31 12.80
C HIS A 131 -0.83 -4.37 11.82
N VAL A 132 -1.07 -4.93 10.64
CA VAL A 132 -0.04 -5.18 9.63
C VAL A 132 -0.58 -4.78 8.27
N PHE A 133 0.28 -4.14 7.48
CA PHE A 133 0.04 -3.75 6.10
C PHE A 133 0.91 -4.60 5.17
N ASP A 134 0.57 -4.58 3.88
CA ASP A 134 1.27 -5.38 2.87
C ASP A 134 1.36 -6.86 3.29
N VAL A 135 0.23 -7.44 3.70
CA VAL A 135 0.17 -8.80 4.25
C VAL A 135 0.38 -9.84 3.14
N PHE A 136 1.31 -10.76 3.35
CA PHE A 136 1.54 -11.92 2.47
C PHE A 136 2.02 -13.15 3.26
N LEU A 137 1.95 -14.31 2.61
CA LEU A 137 2.55 -15.56 3.10
C LEU A 137 3.90 -15.80 2.45
N ASP A 138 4.87 -16.26 3.22
CA ASP A 138 6.14 -16.75 2.73
C ASP A 138 6.55 -18.01 3.50
N PHE A 139 7.46 -18.79 2.93
CA PHE A 139 7.72 -20.17 3.30
C PHE A 139 9.19 -20.34 3.71
N PHE A 140 9.44 -20.68 4.97
CA PHE A 140 10.78 -20.72 5.57
C PHE A 140 11.23 -22.17 5.85
N PRO A 141 12.55 -22.47 5.84
CA PRO A 141 13.06 -23.76 6.30
C PRO A 141 12.70 -23.99 7.75
N PRO A 142 12.34 -25.23 8.15
CA PRO A 142 12.24 -25.58 9.55
C PRO A 142 13.56 -25.24 10.26
N GLY A 143 13.51 -24.35 11.26
CA GLY A 143 14.69 -23.91 12.02
C GLY A 143 15.67 -22.98 11.28
N GLY A 144 15.35 -22.53 10.06
CA GLY A 144 16.25 -21.73 9.23
C GLY A 144 16.06 -20.21 9.35
N ARG A 145 17.06 -19.46 8.86
CA ARG A 145 16.97 -18.04 8.53
C ARG A 145 16.84 -17.88 7.01
N GLY A 146 15.87 -17.10 6.53
CA GLY A 146 15.62 -16.85 5.11
C GLY A 146 14.49 -17.70 4.51
N SER A 147 13.80 -17.18 3.49
CA SER A 147 12.78 -17.92 2.75
C SER A 147 13.42 -19.14 2.07
N LEU A 148 12.78 -20.30 2.19
CA LEU A 148 13.36 -21.62 1.89
C LEU A 148 13.66 -21.80 0.41
N LEU A 149 12.93 -21.10 -0.45
CA LEU A 149 12.92 -21.41 -1.86
C LEU A 149 12.76 -20.10 -2.63
N GLU A 150 13.84 -19.65 -3.29
CA GLU A 150 13.68 -18.85 -4.51
C GLU A 150 12.66 -19.51 -5.49
N SER A 151 12.39 -20.81 -5.32
CA SER A 151 11.42 -21.60 -6.09
C SER A 151 9.96 -21.54 -5.64
N VAL A 152 9.63 -21.11 -4.41
CA VAL A 152 8.23 -20.95 -3.96
C VAL A 152 7.99 -19.48 -3.69
N PRO A 153 7.23 -18.79 -4.55
CA PRO A 153 7.00 -17.37 -4.38
C PRO A 153 6.13 -17.12 -3.15
N ALA A 154 6.39 -15.98 -2.50
CA ALA A 154 5.47 -15.40 -1.53
C ALA A 154 4.08 -15.19 -2.17
N ARG A 155 3.01 -15.30 -1.37
CA ARG A 155 1.63 -15.33 -1.86
C ARG A 155 0.72 -14.38 -1.12
N THR A 156 -0.23 -13.80 -1.86
CA THR A 156 -1.38 -13.03 -1.35
C THR A 156 -2.68 -13.85 -1.42
N THR A 157 -2.53 -15.17 -1.33
CA THR A 157 -3.57 -16.17 -1.43
C THR A 157 -3.36 -17.26 -0.37
N LEU A 158 -4.45 -17.93 -0.01
CA LEU A 158 -4.48 -19.00 0.98
C LEU A 158 -4.81 -20.34 0.30
N PRO A 159 -3.81 -21.19 0.00
CA PRO A 159 -4.05 -22.53 -0.49
C PRO A 159 -4.67 -23.40 0.63
N LEU A 160 -5.81 -24.02 0.34
CA LEU A 160 -6.62 -24.74 1.32
C LEU A 160 -7.07 -26.09 0.76
N LEU A 161 -6.89 -27.14 1.56
CA LEU A 161 -7.55 -28.43 1.36
C LEU A 161 -8.88 -28.41 2.12
N ILE A 162 -9.99 -28.35 1.40
CA ILE A 162 -11.34 -28.18 1.97
C ILE A 162 -11.81 -29.50 2.58
N GLU A 163 -12.46 -29.43 3.75
CA GLU A 163 -13.10 -30.61 4.36
C GLU A 163 -14.22 -31.14 3.46
N GLY A 164 -14.22 -32.45 3.20
CA GLY A 164 -15.11 -33.07 2.21
C GLY A 164 -14.45 -33.29 0.84
N GLY A 165 -13.22 -32.81 0.65
CA GLY A 165 -12.42 -33.03 -0.56
C GLY A 165 -12.41 -31.81 -1.49
N GLY A 166 -11.33 -31.65 -2.23
CA GLY A 166 -11.06 -30.49 -3.08
C GLY A 166 -9.96 -29.59 -2.53
N ALA A 167 -9.14 -29.06 -3.43
CA ALA A 167 -8.13 -28.06 -3.12
C ALA A 167 -8.52 -26.77 -3.83
N ASP A 168 -8.39 -25.65 -3.13
CA ASP A 168 -8.68 -24.32 -3.67
C ASP A 168 -7.65 -23.29 -3.18
N GLU A 169 -7.59 -22.16 -3.86
CA GLU A 169 -6.71 -21.05 -3.53
C GLU A 169 -7.54 -19.77 -3.32
N LEU A 170 -7.68 -19.37 -2.06
CA LEU A 170 -8.53 -18.25 -1.68
C LEU A 170 -7.73 -16.94 -1.70
N GLU A 171 -8.12 -15.99 -2.54
CA GLU A 171 -7.55 -14.64 -2.53
C GLU A 171 -7.82 -13.93 -1.20
N PHE A 172 -6.82 -13.22 -0.65
CA PHE A 172 -6.99 -12.41 0.57
C PHE A 172 -8.10 -11.36 0.43
N SER A 173 -8.32 -10.84 -0.78
CA SER A 173 -9.42 -9.91 -1.12
C SER A 173 -10.82 -10.47 -0.84
N LYS A 174 -10.97 -11.81 -0.83
CA LYS A 174 -12.25 -12.50 -0.63
C LYS A 174 -12.43 -12.99 0.80
N ILE A 175 -11.36 -12.97 1.60
CA ILE A 175 -11.37 -13.41 3.00
C ILE A 175 -11.74 -12.20 3.86
N ASP A 176 -12.66 -12.42 4.80
CA ASP A 176 -12.95 -11.50 5.91
C ASP A 176 -12.12 -11.90 7.12
N ARG A 177 -12.20 -13.18 7.49
CA ARG A 177 -11.55 -13.70 8.70
C ARG A 177 -10.98 -15.09 8.51
N LEU A 178 -9.80 -15.33 9.06
CA LEU A 178 -9.18 -16.65 9.20
C LEU A 178 -9.03 -16.97 10.69
N GLU A 179 -9.60 -18.09 11.14
CA GLU A 179 -9.41 -18.61 12.50
C GLU A 179 -8.55 -19.88 12.43
N VAL A 180 -7.48 -19.93 13.23
CA VAL A 180 -6.55 -21.07 13.28
C VAL A 180 -6.90 -21.96 14.48
N GLN A 181 -7.16 -23.23 14.22
CA GLN A 181 -7.61 -24.22 15.21
C GLN A 181 -6.73 -25.46 15.13
N GLY A 182 -5.53 -25.37 15.69
CA GLY A 182 -4.50 -26.41 15.54
C GLY A 182 -4.06 -26.52 14.08
N THR A 183 -4.30 -27.65 13.43
CA THR A 183 -4.00 -27.86 12.00
C THR A 183 -5.13 -27.44 11.07
N ARG A 184 -6.32 -27.13 11.62
CA ARG A 184 -7.48 -26.69 10.85
C ARG A 184 -7.54 -25.18 10.75
N LEU A 185 -8.06 -24.72 9.63
CA LEU A 185 -8.37 -23.35 9.32
C LEU A 185 -9.87 -23.23 9.11
N LYS A 186 -10.49 -22.25 9.75
CA LYS A 186 -11.86 -21.82 9.46
C LYS A 186 -11.78 -20.44 8.81
N VAL A 187 -12.15 -20.38 7.54
CA VAL A 187 -12.14 -19.18 6.71
C VAL A 187 -13.56 -18.66 6.58
N THR A 188 -13.81 -17.44 7.04
CA THR A 188 -15.02 -16.69 6.73
C THR A 188 -14.71 -15.78 5.55
N GLN A 189 -15.42 -15.95 4.44
CA GLN A 189 -15.34 -15.10 3.27
C GLN A 189 -16.23 -13.86 3.44
N ARG A 190 -15.95 -12.81 2.66
CA ARG A 190 -16.68 -11.53 2.73
C ARG A 190 -18.14 -11.62 2.34
N ASP A 191 -18.53 -12.66 1.59
CA ASP A 191 -19.93 -12.96 1.26
C ASP A 191 -20.66 -13.71 2.39
N GLY A 192 -19.98 -14.00 3.51
CA GLY A 192 -20.50 -14.72 4.66
C GLY A 192 -20.33 -16.24 4.58
N GLN A 193 -19.85 -16.79 3.47
CA GLN A 193 -19.57 -18.22 3.37
C GLN A 193 -18.44 -18.61 4.34
N THR A 194 -18.61 -19.76 5.00
CA THR A 194 -17.56 -20.33 5.85
C THR A 194 -17.03 -21.61 5.23
N ILE A 195 -15.71 -21.68 5.07
CA ILE A 195 -14.98 -22.84 4.57
C ILE A 195 -14.08 -23.35 5.69
N VAL A 196 -14.11 -24.65 5.94
CA VAL A 196 -13.22 -25.31 6.88
C VAL A 196 -12.27 -26.22 6.11
N GLY A 197 -10.99 -26.20 6.45
CA GLY A 197 -9.98 -26.97 5.75
C GLY A 197 -8.65 -27.01 6.47
N GLN A 198 -7.62 -27.52 5.79
CA GLN A 198 -6.24 -27.49 6.25
C GLN A 198 -5.41 -26.67 5.27
N PHE A 199 -4.41 -25.94 5.79
CA PHE A 199 -3.47 -25.24 4.92
C PHE A 199 -2.78 -26.24 3.98
N LEU A 200 -2.83 -25.99 2.69
CA LEU A 200 -2.20 -26.83 1.69
C LEU A 200 -0.81 -26.27 1.36
N MET A 201 0.24 -26.94 1.82
CA MET A 201 1.61 -26.51 1.53
C MET A 201 1.86 -26.57 0.01
N PRO A 202 2.31 -25.47 -0.63
CA PRO A 202 2.54 -25.42 -2.08
C PRO A 202 3.84 -26.11 -2.51
N THR A 203 4.43 -26.92 -1.64
CA THR A 203 5.71 -27.60 -1.83
C THR A 203 5.72 -28.91 -1.07
N ASP A 204 6.44 -29.89 -1.59
CA ASP A 204 6.72 -31.19 -0.95
C ASP A 204 7.92 -31.13 0.01
N LYS A 205 8.70 -30.05 -0.06
CA LYS A 205 9.81 -29.81 0.87
C LYS A 205 9.28 -29.36 2.23
N PRO A 206 9.90 -29.81 3.35
CA PRO A 206 9.53 -29.35 4.68
C PRO A 206 9.64 -27.83 4.77
N ALA A 207 8.57 -27.12 5.16
CA ALA A 207 8.56 -25.67 5.28
C ALA A 207 7.65 -25.19 6.43
N GLU A 208 7.96 -24.03 7.00
CA GLU A 208 7.11 -23.28 7.91
C GLU A 208 6.45 -22.13 7.15
N VAL A 209 5.12 -22.12 7.08
CA VAL A 209 4.37 -20.98 6.55
C VAL A 209 4.32 -19.88 7.60
N ARG A 210 4.71 -18.67 7.19
CA ARG A 210 4.66 -17.47 8.02
C ARG A 210 3.77 -16.43 7.37
N VAL A 211 3.12 -15.63 8.19
CA VAL A 211 2.46 -14.38 7.78
C VAL A 211 3.44 -13.25 7.99
N LEU A 212 3.65 -12.46 6.95
CA LEU A 212 4.60 -11.35 6.91
C LEU A 212 3.87 -10.07 6.52
N GLY A 213 4.52 -8.95 6.80
CA GLY A 213 4.10 -7.64 6.35
C GLY A 213 4.87 -6.54 7.06
N ILE A 214 4.42 -5.31 6.88
CA ILE A 214 5.02 -4.13 7.51
C ILE A 214 4.12 -3.59 8.62
N THR A 215 4.72 -3.11 9.71
CA THR A 215 4.02 -2.41 10.79
C THR A 215 3.99 -0.90 10.54
N ASP A 216 3.32 -0.16 11.42
CA ASP A 216 3.38 1.30 11.43
C ASP A 216 4.81 1.84 11.59
N HIS A 217 5.69 1.08 12.25
CA HIS A 217 7.06 1.47 12.58
C HIS A 217 8.10 0.98 11.58
N TYR A 218 7.67 0.48 10.41
CA TYR A 218 8.57 -0.02 9.39
C TYR A 218 9.58 1.04 8.92
N ASP A 219 10.87 0.71 9.00
CA ASP A 219 11.96 1.54 8.52
C ASP A 219 12.17 1.35 7.00
N PRO A 220 11.96 2.39 6.17
CA PRO A 220 12.24 2.31 4.74
C PRO A 220 13.69 1.92 4.42
N ALA A 221 14.66 2.21 5.29
CA ALA A 221 16.06 1.84 5.12
C ALA A 221 16.36 0.37 5.44
N SER A 222 15.42 -0.37 6.03
CA SER A 222 15.56 -1.81 6.25
C SER A 222 15.85 -2.55 4.95
N ALA A 223 16.75 -3.53 5.00
CA ALA A 223 17.05 -4.38 3.84
C ALA A 223 15.88 -5.31 3.48
N ASP A 224 14.98 -5.57 4.44
CA ASP A 224 13.86 -6.49 4.27
C ASP A 224 12.59 -5.75 3.86
N VAL A 225 11.69 -6.45 3.16
CA VAL A 225 10.39 -5.91 2.73
C VAL A 225 9.32 -5.99 3.82
N PHE A 226 9.68 -6.51 4.99
CA PHE A 226 8.83 -6.72 6.15
C PHE A 226 9.59 -6.41 7.43
N ASP A 227 8.87 -6.04 8.50
CA ASP A 227 9.36 -6.00 9.89
C ASP A 227 8.48 -6.83 10.84
N PHE A 228 7.37 -7.38 10.33
CA PHE A 228 6.54 -8.37 11.00
C PHE A 228 6.69 -9.75 10.36
N SER A 229 6.82 -10.79 11.18
CA SER A 229 6.85 -12.18 10.72
C SER A 229 6.45 -13.15 11.81
N LEU A 230 5.33 -13.87 11.63
CA LEU A 230 4.83 -14.84 12.59
C LEU A 230 4.41 -16.16 11.91
N PRO A 231 4.76 -17.34 12.45
CA PRO A 231 4.26 -18.61 11.92
C PRO A 231 2.73 -18.66 11.94
N LEU A 232 2.10 -19.17 10.89
CA LEU A 232 0.64 -19.31 10.83
C LEU A 232 0.09 -20.13 12.01
N ALA A 233 0.84 -21.15 12.44
CA ALA A 233 0.49 -21.99 13.59
C ALA A 233 0.61 -21.30 14.97
N ARG A 234 1.15 -20.07 15.02
CA ARG A 234 1.21 -19.22 16.22
C ARG A 234 0.13 -18.14 16.22
N LEU A 235 -0.66 -18.05 15.15
CA LEU A 235 -1.81 -17.18 15.08
C LEU A 235 -3.03 -17.89 15.63
N LYS A 236 -3.91 -17.12 16.25
CA LYS A 236 -5.27 -17.50 16.60
C LYS A 236 -6.25 -17.02 15.52
N GLU A 237 -6.03 -15.80 15.02
CA GLU A 237 -6.95 -15.13 14.10
C GLU A 237 -6.21 -14.15 13.17
N ILE A 238 -6.70 -14.02 11.93
CA ILE A 238 -6.39 -12.92 11.01
C ILE A 238 -7.70 -12.30 10.56
N ARG A 239 -7.84 -10.98 10.67
CA ARG A 239 -8.98 -10.20 10.16
C ARG A 239 -8.49 -9.30 9.04
N PHE A 240 -8.96 -9.52 7.82
CA PHE A 240 -8.59 -8.72 6.66
C PHE A 240 -9.52 -7.49 6.53
N GLU A 241 -8.97 -6.37 6.05
CA GLU A 241 -9.73 -5.12 5.79
C GLU A 241 -10.22 -5.01 4.35
#